data_AF-A0A497R2H6-F1
#
_entry.id   AF-A0A497R2H6-F1
#
_cell.length_a   1.000
_cell.length_b   1.000
_cell.length_c   1.000
_cell.angle_alpha   90.00
_cell.angle_beta   90.00
_cell.angle_gamma   90.00
#
_symmetry.space_group_name_H-M   'P 1'
#
loop_
_entity.id
_entity.type
_entity.pdbx_description
1 polymer ?
#
loop_
_entity_poly.entity_id
_entity_poly.type
_entity_poly.pdbx_seq_one_letter_code
_entity_poly.pdbx_strand_id
1 'polypeptide(L)' 'MKERKYVAKGPIFELIKELTDDIKITNETRENIIAYLNEHVKKEISVLCEWFLDVSNLQGKRTIQEKEWEFILKKKSIK' A
#
# COMPACT_ATOMS: atom_id res chain seq x y z
N MET A 1 19.69 -8.74 -7.07
CA MET A 1 18.91 -8.25 -5.90
C MET A 1 17.75 -9.20 -5.67
N LYS A 2 17.51 -9.68 -4.44
CA LYS A 2 16.28 -10.45 -4.15
C LYS A 2 15.08 -9.50 -4.25
N GLU A 3 14.09 -9.88 -5.05
CA GLU A 3 12.83 -9.15 -5.18
C GLU A 3 12.12 -9.14 -3.82
N ARG A 4 11.91 -7.96 -3.24
CA ARG A 4 11.21 -7.83 -1.94
C ARG A 4 9.71 -7.94 -2.18
N LYS A 5 9.04 -8.80 -1.41
CA LYS A 5 7.58 -8.92 -1.40
C LYS A 5 7.03 -8.11 -0.23
N TYR A 6 6.11 -7.19 -0.53
CA TYR A 6 5.39 -6.35 0.43
C TYR A 6 4.03 -6.95 0.79
N VAL A 7 3.48 -7.77 -0.10
CA VAL A 7 2.14 -8.35 0.01
C VAL A 7 2.22 -9.83 0.39
N ALA A 8 1.49 -10.22 1.43
CA ALA A 8 1.39 -11.60 1.89
C ALA A 8 0.34 -12.38 1.09
N LYS A 9 0.69 -13.56 0.58
CA LYS A 9 -0.21 -14.34 -0.29
C LYS A 9 -1.46 -14.84 0.43
N GLY A 10 -1.31 -15.41 1.62
CA GLY A 10 -2.40 -16.03 2.38
C GLY A 10 -3.59 -15.09 2.57
N PRO A 11 -3.40 -13.96 3.27
CA PRO A 11 -4.49 -13.02 3.54
C PRO A 11 -5.17 -12.48 2.27
N ILE A 12 -4.41 -12.24 1.19
CA ILE A 12 -4.98 -11.78 -0.08
C ILE A 12 -5.91 -12.83 -0.68
N PHE A 13 -5.55 -14.11 -0.68
CA PHE A 13 -6.39 -15.16 -1.24
C PHE A 13 -7.53 -15.58 -0.32
N GLU A 14 -7.40 -15.40 1.00
CA GLU A 14 -8.52 -15.48 1.93
C GLU A 14 -9.55 -14.39 1.62
N LEU A 15 -9.12 -13.12 1.51
CA LEU A 15 -9.99 -12.00 1.16
C LEU A 15 -10.66 -12.18 -0.22
N ILE A 16 -9.91 -12.65 -1.24
CA ILE A 16 -10.51 -12.88 -2.55
C ILE A 16 -11.62 -13.92 -2.43
N LYS A 17 -11.40 -15.05 -1.74
CA LYS A 17 -12.43 -16.08 -1.54
C LYS A 17 -13.68 -15.54 -0.86
N GLU A 18 -13.52 -14.71 0.18
CA GLU A 18 -14.62 -14.07 0.89
C GLU A 18 -15.46 -13.15 -0.02
N LEU A 19 -14.82 -12.44 -0.95
CA LEU A 19 -15.50 -11.46 -1.81
C LEU A 19 -16.11 -12.04 -3.09
N THR A 20 -15.79 -13.29 -3.42
CA THR A 20 -16.07 -13.86 -4.75
C THR A 20 -16.72 -15.24 -4.72
N ASP A 21 -17.26 -15.63 -3.55
CA ASP A 21 -17.92 -16.92 -3.32
C ASP A 21 -17.04 -18.14 -3.71
N ASP A 22 -15.78 -18.13 -3.26
CA ASP A 22 -14.79 -19.22 -3.44
C ASP A 22 -14.46 -19.60 -4.90
N ILE A 23 -14.36 -18.61 -5.80
CA ILE A 23 -13.77 -18.83 -7.15
C ILE A 23 -12.39 -19.49 -7.04
N LYS A 24 -12.20 -20.50 -7.89
CA LYS A 24 -10.92 -21.17 -8.07
C LYS A 24 -10.00 -20.32 -8.93
N ILE A 25 -8.84 -19.97 -8.38
CA ILE A 25 -7.78 -19.22 -9.05
C ILE A 25 -6.57 -20.14 -9.20
N THR A 26 -6.02 -20.23 -10.43
CA THR A 26 -4.83 -21.05 -10.72
C THR A 26 -3.60 -20.49 -9.99
N ASN A 27 -2.61 -21.35 -9.73
CA ASN A 27 -1.37 -20.89 -9.08
C ASN A 27 -0.66 -19.80 -9.89
N GLU A 28 -0.68 -19.88 -11.22
CA GLU A 28 -0.10 -18.86 -12.10
C GLU A 28 -0.81 -17.52 -11.95
N THR A 29 -2.15 -17.49 -12.00
CA THR A 29 -2.92 -16.25 -11.79
C THR A 29 -2.71 -15.69 -10.39
N ARG A 30 -2.56 -16.56 -9.37
CA ARG A 30 -2.21 -16.14 -8.00
C ARG A 30 -0.85 -15.42 -7.97
N GLU A 31 0.18 -15.94 -8.62
CA GLU A 31 1.47 -15.25 -8.69
C GLU A 31 1.35 -13.88 -9.38
N ASN A 32 0.59 -13.80 -10.49
CA ASN A 32 0.38 -12.56 -11.23
C ASN A 32 -0.37 -11.50 -10.41
N ILE A 33 -1.41 -11.89 -9.66
CA ILE A 33 -2.12 -11.01 -8.73
C ILE A 33 -1.15 -10.45 -7.69
N ILE A 34 -0.29 -11.29 -7.13
CA ILE A 34 0.65 -10.86 -6.10
C ILE A 34 1.73 -9.95 -6.67
N ALA A 35 2.23 -10.21 -7.88
CA ALA A 35 3.15 -9.31 -8.57
C ALA A 35 2.50 -7.92 -8.78
N TYR A 36 1.29 -7.90 -9.32
CA TYR A 36 0.51 -6.67 -9.51
C TYR A 36 0.33 -5.88 -8.20
N LEU A 37 -0.11 -6.55 -7.13
CA LEU A 37 -0.32 -5.91 -5.84
C LEU A 37 0.98 -5.39 -5.22
N ASN A 38 2.10 -6.10 -5.39
CA ASN A 38 3.41 -5.62 -4.92
C ASN A 38 3.83 -4.33 -5.63
N GLU A 39 3.64 -4.25 -6.95
CA GLU A 39 3.93 -3.04 -7.72
C GLU A 39 3.01 -1.88 -7.30
N HIS A 40 1.72 -2.15 -7.13
CA HIS A 40 0.75 -1.16 -6.72
C HIS A 40 1.04 -0.62 -5.31
N VAL A 41 1.22 -1.50 -4.32
CA VAL A 41 1.57 -1.11 -2.93
C VAL A 41 2.86 -0.30 -2.90
N LYS A 42 3.87 -0.66 -3.70
CA LYS A 42 5.11 0.13 -3.79
C LYS A 42 4.86 1.54 -4.31
N LYS A 43 4.00 1.72 -5.32
CA LYS A 43 3.64 3.04 -5.85
C LYS A 43 2.92 3.87 -4.79
N GLU A 44 1.92 3.30 -4.13
CA GLU A 44 1.16 4.00 -3.07
C GLU A 44 2.05 4.40 -1.89
N ILE A 45 2.92 3.50 -1.40
CA ILE A 45 3.87 3.82 -0.34
C ILE A 45 4.85 4.91 -0.77
N SER A 46 5.25 4.95 -2.04
CA SER A 46 6.15 6.00 -2.55
C SER A 46 5.49 7.38 -2.47
N VAL A 47 4.21 7.48 -2.85
CA VAL A 47 3.43 8.71 -2.72
C VAL A 47 3.27 9.14 -1.25
N LEU A 48 2.99 8.19 -0.35
CA LEU A 48 2.95 8.48 1.10
C LEU A 48 4.28 9.01 1.61
N CYS A 49 5.40 8.42 1.17
CA CYS A 49 6.74 8.86 1.55
C CYS A 49 7.02 10.30 1.07
N GLU A 50 6.61 10.66 -0.14
CA GLU A 50 6.73 12.03 -0.65
C GLU A 50 5.97 13.02 0.25
N TRP A 51 4.74 12.70 0.63
CA TRP A 51 3.96 13.56 1.53
C TRP A 51 4.57 13.68 2.92
N PHE A 52 5.12 12.58 3.46
CA PHE A 52 5.84 12.62 4.73
C PHE A 52 7.10 13.47 4.66
N LEU A 53 7.84 13.42 3.55
CA LEU A 53 9.01 14.27 3.33
C LEU A 53 8.63 15.74 3.22
N ASP A 54 7.57 16.08 2.48
CA ASP A 54 7.06 17.44 2.36
C ASP A 54 6.73 18.02 3.75
N VAL A 55 5.95 17.29 4.55
CA VAL A 55 5.57 17.75 5.89
C VAL A 55 6.77 17.79 6.82
N SER A 56 7.65 16.80 6.78
CA SER A 56 8.90 16.76 7.57
C SER A 56 9.77 17.99 7.31
N ASN A 57 9.90 18.40 6.04
CA ASN A 57 10.63 19.59 5.63
C ASN A 57 9.96 20.88 6.13
N LEU A 58 8.62 20.96 6.10
CA LEU A 58 7.88 22.12 6.58
C LEU A 58 7.97 22.31 8.10
N GLN A 59 7.91 21.21 8.87
CA GLN A 59 7.93 21.27 10.33
C GLN A 59 9.35 21.23 10.94
N GLY A 60 10.37 20.91 10.14
CA GLY A 60 11.76 20.76 10.60
C GLY A 60 12.02 19.55 11.50
N LYS A 61 11.14 18.52 11.47
CA LYS A 61 11.22 17.31 12.32
C LYS A 61 11.15 16.06 11.46
N ARG A 62 11.84 15.00 11.88
CA ARG A 62 11.90 13.69 11.19
C ARG A 62 10.86 12.68 11.70
N THR A 63 9.81 13.16 12.38
CA THR A 63 8.75 12.32 12.96
C THR A 63 7.40 12.82 12.45
N ILE A 64 6.57 11.91 11.95
CA ILE A 64 5.17 12.19 11.58
C ILE A 64 4.29 11.68 12.73
N GLN A 65 3.49 12.56 13.32
CA GLN A 65 2.48 12.22 14.32
C GLN A 65 1.09 12.25 13.67
N GLU A 66 0.08 11.83 14.43
CA GLU A 66 -1.32 11.78 13.97
C GLU A 66 -1.82 13.11 13.41
N LYS A 67 -1.53 14.24 14.08
CA LYS A 67 -1.92 15.58 13.60
C LYS A 67 -1.32 15.94 12.24
N GLU A 68 -0.09 15.49 11.94
CA GLU A 68 0.51 15.70 10.61
C GLU A 68 -0.16 14.81 9.57
N TRP A 69 -0.54 13.59 9.94
CA TRP A 69 -1.31 12.70 9.08
C TRP A 69 -2.69 13.28 8.73
N GLU A 70 -3.44 13.76 9.73
CA GLU A 70 -4.72 14.45 9.52
C GLU A 70 -4.58 15.67 8.62
N PHE A 71 -3.50 16.44 8.81
CA PHE A 71 -3.18 17.57 7.93
C PHE A 71 -2.93 17.14 6.48
N ILE A 72 -2.17 16.06 6.26
CA ILE A 72 -1.93 15.49 4.93
C ILE A 72 -3.26 15.09 4.27
N LEU A 73 -4.10 14.33 4.97
CA LEU A 73 -5.41 13.90 4.48
C LEU A 73 -6.28 15.08 4.07
N LYS A 74 -6.35 16.13 4.90
CA LYS A 74 -7.11 17.36 4.62
C LYS A 74 -6.56 18.12 3.41
N LYS A 75 -5.23 18.18 3.24
CA LYS A 75 -4.59 18.94 2.16
C LYS A 75 -4.66 18.23 0.82
N LYS A 76 -4.55 16.91 0.78
CA LYS A 76 -4.52 16.15 -0.47
C LYS A 76 -5.91 15.79 -0.99
N SER A 77 -6.98 16.16 -0.27
CA SER A 77 -8.39 15.88 -0.65
C SER A 77 -8.54 14.45 -1.16
N ILE A 78 -8.06 13.49 -0.37
CA ILE A 78 -8.32 12.07 -0.61
C ILE A 78 -9.82 11.88 -0.37
N LYS A 79 -10.60 11.93 -1.45
CA LYS A 79 -12.02 11.57 -1.50
C LYS A 79 -12.15 10.09 -1.81
#